data_AF-A0A1B0B3F7-F1
#
_entry.id   AF-A0A1B0B3F7-F1
#
_cell.length_a   1.000
_cell.length_b   1.000
_cell.length_c   1.000
_cell.angle_alpha   90.00
_cell.angle_beta   90.00
_cell.angle_gamma   90.00
#
_symmetry.space_group_name_H-M   'P 1'
#
loop_
_entity.id
_entity.type
_entity.pdbx_description
1 polymer ?
#
loop_
_entity_poly.entity_id
_entity_poly.type
_entity_poly.pdbx_seq_one_letter_code
_entity_poly.pdbx_strand_id
1 'polypeptide(L)'
;MHCELKKYFRGTWQTTTFSAITRDFCKDMKDTTSLVYDVWAKHIMSEEIHCPAKGRKYDQEPYSISVDFNVSGINMEGRYKIVIIFRAYDQKNREKPNAACIEMPGDIIKV
;
A
#
# COMPACT_ATOMS: atom_id res chain seq x y z
N MET A 1 -7.44 4.62 0.87
CA MET A 1 -6.09 4.38 0.32
C MET A 1 -6.25 3.73 -1.04
N HIS A 2 -5.60 4.27 -2.06
CA HIS A 2 -5.52 3.67 -3.40
C HIS A 2 -4.10 3.18 -3.62
N CYS A 3 -3.95 1.95 -4.08
CA CYS A 3 -2.67 1.33 -4.38
C CYS A 3 -2.70 0.90 -5.86
N GLU A 4 -1.70 1.30 -6.62
CA GLU A 4 -1.54 0.93 -8.03
C GLU A 4 -0.15 0.35 -8.26
N LEU A 5 -0.08 -0.76 -9.00
CA LEU A 5 1.16 -1.28 -9.51
C LEU A 5 1.40 -0.70 -10.92
N LYS A 6 2.55 -0.07 -11.14
CA LYS A 6 2.95 0.48 -12.44
C LYS A 6 4.19 -0.24 -12.96
N LYS A 7 4.18 -0.59 -14.25
CA LYS A 7 5.32 -1.21 -14.94
C LYS A 7 6.10 -0.13 -15.68
N TYR A 8 7.42 -0.14 -15.57
CA TYR A 8 8.26 0.70 -16.40
C TYR A 8 8.40 0.06 -17.79
N PHE A 9 8.00 0.77 -18.83
CA PHE A 9 8.09 0.29 -20.20
C PHE A 9 8.45 1.44 -21.14
N ARG A 10 9.52 1.25 -21.93
CA ARG A 10 9.99 2.18 -22.97
C ARG A 10 10.09 3.64 -22.51
N GLY A 11 10.68 3.87 -21.34
CA GLY A 11 10.98 5.23 -20.85
C GLY A 11 9.92 5.83 -19.91
N THR A 12 8.77 5.17 -19.72
CA THR A 12 7.66 5.72 -18.93
C THR A 12 6.98 4.67 -18.06
N TRP A 13 6.23 5.13 -17.07
CA TRP A 13 5.45 4.29 -16.16
C TRP A 13 4.05 4.04 -16.72
N GLN A 14 3.74 2.78 -17.00
CA GLN A 14 2.44 2.32 -17.49
C GLN A 14 1.63 1.72 -16.34
N THR A 15 0.35 2.09 -16.26
CA THR A 15 -0.58 1.47 -15.31
C THR A 15 -0.81 0.01 -15.67
N THR A 16 -0.84 -0.86 -14.67
CA THR A 16 -1.17 -2.29 -14.86
C THR A 16 -2.62 -2.55 -14.47
N THR A 17 -3.10 -3.78 -14.66
CA THR A 17 -4.42 -4.21 -14.17
C THR A 17 -4.47 -4.39 -12.65
N PHE A 18 -3.33 -4.39 -11.97
CA PHE A 18 -3.24 -4.62 -10.54
C PHE A 18 -3.41 -3.31 -9.77
N SER A 19 -4.53 -3.21 -9.06
CA SER A 19 -4.82 -2.11 -8.14
C SER A 19 -5.59 -2.63 -6.93
N ALA A 20 -5.47 -1.94 -5.81
CA ALA A 20 -6.21 -2.22 -4.59
C ALA A 20 -6.76 -0.93 -4.00
N ILE A 21 -7.97 -1.00 -3.45
CA ILE A 21 -8.63 0.14 -2.80
C ILE A 21 -9.07 -0.30 -1.40
N THR A 22 -8.52 0.36 -0.40
CA THR A 22 -8.98 0.29 0.99
C THR A 22 -9.82 1.52 1.28
N ARG A 23 -11.10 1.32 1.57
CA ARG A 23 -12.06 2.41 1.84
C ARG A 23 -11.83 3.01 3.23
N ASP A 24 -11.71 2.16 4.25
CA ASP A 24 -11.46 2.57 5.63
C ASP A 24 -10.12 2.01 6.10
N PHE A 25 -9.06 2.78 5.85
CA PHE A 25 -7.71 2.38 6.22
C PHE A 25 -7.53 2.23 7.74
N CYS A 26 -8.22 3.07 8.52
CA CYS A 26 -8.15 3.00 9.97
C CYS A 26 -8.71 1.68 10.51
N LYS A 27 -9.83 1.23 9.93
CA LYS A 27 -10.45 -0.05 10.25
C LYS A 27 -9.59 -1.22 9.79
N ASP A 28 -9.12 -1.17 8.54
CA ASP A 28 -8.30 -2.24 7.92
C ASP A 28 -6.96 -2.45 8.65
N MET A 29 -6.44 -1.45 9.35
CA MET A 29 -5.27 -1.59 10.23
C MET A 29 -5.52 -2.42 11.50
N LYS A 30 -6.77 -2.65 11.88
CA LYS A 30 -7.15 -3.44 13.08
C LYS A 30 -7.76 -4.79 12.71
N ASP A 31 -8.10 -4.97 11.44
CA ASP A 31 -8.71 -6.19 10.92
C ASP A 31 -7.60 -7.17 10.52
N THR A 32 -7.46 -8.27 11.26
CA THR A 32 -6.40 -9.27 11.04
C THR A 32 -6.52 -10.02 9.71
N THR A 33 -7.65 -9.88 9.02
CA THR A 33 -7.88 -10.47 7.69
C THR A 33 -7.56 -9.51 6.55
N SER A 34 -7.27 -8.24 6.86
CA SER A 34 -6.99 -7.21 5.87
C SER A 34 -5.54 -7.23 5.41
N LEU A 35 -5.33 -6.96 4.12
CA LEU A 35 -3.99 -6.78 3.53
C LEU A 35 -3.19 -5.67 4.24
N VAL A 36 -3.85 -4.62 4.72
CA VAL A 36 -3.18 -3.52 5.44
C VAL A 36 -2.63 -4.01 6.78
N TYR A 37 -3.37 -4.88 7.48
CA TYR A 37 -2.88 -5.48 8.71
C TYR A 37 -1.72 -6.43 8.42
N ASP A 38 -1.91 -7.31 7.45
CA ASP A 38 -0.93 -8.35 7.13
C ASP A 38 0.40 -7.80 6.60
N VAL A 39 0.37 -6.77 5.75
CA VAL A 39 1.60 -6.22 5.14
C VAL A 39 2.25 -5.14 6.00
N TRP A 40 1.51 -4.52 6.92
CA TRP A 40 2.01 -3.34 7.64
C TRP A 40 1.65 -3.32 9.12
N ALA A 41 0.35 -3.32 9.47
CA ALA A 41 -0.05 -2.98 10.83
C ALA A 41 0.41 -4.01 11.88
N LYS A 42 0.52 -5.30 11.53
CA LYS A 42 1.00 -6.36 12.43
C LYS A 42 2.45 -6.18 12.90
N HIS A 43 3.23 -5.39 12.18
CA HIS A 43 4.65 -5.14 12.46
C HIS A 43 4.88 -3.86 13.27
N ILE A 44 3.83 -3.16 13.68
CA ILE A 44 3.92 -1.98 14.55
C ILE A 44 4.12 -2.47 15.99
N MET A 45 5.21 -2.07 16.64
CA MET A 45 5.60 -2.56 17.97
C MET A 45 4.76 -1.98 19.12
N SER A 46 3.91 -0.99 18.85
CA SER A 46 3.01 -0.37 19.83
C SER A 46 1.86 -1.32 20.21
N GLU A 47 1.56 -1.43 21.50
CA GLU A 47 0.43 -2.23 22.01
C GLU A 47 -0.92 -1.78 21.41
N GLU A 48 -1.06 -0.49 21.08
CA GLU A 48 -2.25 0.06 20.47
C GLU A 48 -2.01 0.57 19.04
N ILE A 49 -2.69 -0.06 18.08
CA ILE A 49 -2.71 0.37 16.68
C ILE A 49 -3.68 1.54 16.51
N HIS A 50 -3.12 2.72 16.22
CA HIS A 50 -3.90 3.93 15.99
C HIS A 50 -3.86 4.38 14.52
N CYS A 51 -4.95 4.99 14.03
CA CYS A 51 -5.05 5.41 12.62
C CYS A 51 -4.23 6.66 12.26
N PRO A 52 -3.44 6.68 11.17
CA PRO A 52 -2.50 7.76 10.83
C PRO A 52 -3.01 9.18 11.07
N ALA A 53 -2.21 9.97 11.77
CA ALA A 53 -2.47 11.36 12.08
C ALA A 53 -1.18 12.17 12.05
N LYS A 54 -1.29 13.48 11.85
CA LYS A 54 -0.15 14.40 11.85
C LYS A 54 0.60 14.29 13.18
N GLY A 55 1.92 14.09 13.11
CA GLY A 55 2.80 14.01 14.28
C GLY A 55 2.85 12.64 14.95
N ARG A 56 2.11 11.64 14.46
CA ARG A 56 2.21 10.28 14.99
C ARG A 56 3.47 9.59 14.46
N LYS A 57 4.12 8.85 15.35
CA LYS A 57 5.25 7.97 15.05
C LYS A 57 4.80 6.51 15.10
N TYR A 58 5.38 5.70 14.23
CA TYR A 58 5.18 4.26 14.17
C TYR A 58 6.55 3.61 14.24
N ASP A 59 6.83 2.93 15.33
CA ASP A 59 8.03 2.10 15.46
C ASP A 59 7.66 0.69 14.99
N GLN A 60 8.43 0.20 14.02
CA GLN A 60 8.19 -1.08 13.39
C GLN A 60 9.40 -1.99 13.58
N GLU A 61 9.14 -3.28 13.82
CA GLU A 61 10.20 -4.28 13.76
C GLU A 61 10.72 -4.41 12.32
N PRO A 62 11.96 -4.88 12.08
CA PRO A 62 12.40 -5.25 10.74
C PRO A 62 11.64 -6.48 10.25
N TYR A 63 11.02 -6.41 9.08
CA TYR A 63 10.30 -7.53 8.48
C TYR A 63 10.46 -7.57 6.96
N SER A 64 10.22 -8.76 6.39
CA SER A 64 10.13 -8.98 4.95
C SER A 64 8.68 -9.09 4.54
N ILE A 65 8.32 -8.41 3.45
CA ILE A 65 6.99 -8.52 2.86
C ILE A 65 7.01 -9.67 1.86
N SER A 66 6.17 -10.69 2.08
CA SER A 66 5.86 -11.72 1.09
C SER A 66 4.44 -11.48 0.60
N VAL A 67 4.25 -11.26 -0.70
CA VAL A 67 2.92 -11.15 -1.30
C VAL A 67 2.80 -12.16 -2.43
N ASP A 68 1.96 -13.16 -2.22
CA ASP A 68 1.69 -14.19 -3.22
C ASP A 68 0.52 -13.79 -4.10
N PHE A 69 0.76 -13.69 -5.40
CA PHE A 69 -0.28 -13.42 -6.39
C PHE A 69 -0.39 -14.59 -7.37
N ASN A 70 -1.58 -15.19 -7.44
CA ASN A 70 -1.90 -16.18 -8.47
C ASN A 70 -2.19 -15.46 -9.80
N VAL A 71 -1.14 -15.22 -10.58
CA VAL A 71 -1.23 -14.62 -11.91
C VAL A 71 -0.91 -15.68 -12.96
N SER A 72 -1.87 -16.00 -13.82
CA SER A 72 -1.68 -16.91 -14.94
C SER A 72 -1.68 -16.15 -16.28
N GLY A 73 -0.84 -16.58 -17.22
CA GLY A 73 -0.83 -16.04 -18.58
C GLY A 73 -0.19 -14.65 -18.77
N ILE A 74 0.42 -14.06 -17.75
CA ILE A 74 1.06 -12.73 -17.83
C ILE A 74 2.51 -12.83 -17.33
N ASN A 75 3.48 -12.40 -18.15
CA ASN A 75 4.86 -12.23 -17.68
C ASN A 75 4.96 -10.95 -16.83
N MET A 76 5.18 -11.16 -15.52
CA MET A 76 5.31 -10.10 -14.52
C MET A 76 6.75 -9.62 -14.31
N GLU A 77 7.73 -10.16 -15.02
CA GLU A 77 9.13 -9.74 -14.88
C GLU A 77 9.34 -8.30 -15.36
N GLY A 78 10.25 -7.60 -14.67
CA GLY A 78 10.75 -6.28 -15.04
C GLY A 78 10.71 -5.27 -13.89
N ARG A 79 10.91 -4.00 -14.23
CA ARG A 79 10.90 -2.89 -13.27
C ARG A 79 9.48 -2.39 -13.03
N TYR A 80 9.11 -2.30 -11.76
CA TYR A 80 7.81 -1.83 -11.31
C TYR A 80 7.96 -0.73 -10.25
N LYS A 81 6.85 -0.06 -9.97
CA LYS A 81 6.69 0.70 -8.74
C LYS A 81 5.28 0.54 -8.20
N ILE A 82 5.15 0.50 -6.89
CA ILE A 82 3.88 0.63 -6.19
C ILE A 82 3.65 2.12 -5.92
N VAL A 83 2.50 2.64 -6.30
CA VAL A 83 2.06 4.01 -6.01
C VAL A 83 0.90 3.92 -5.04
N ILE A 84 1.07 4.47 -3.83
CA ILE A 84 0.05 4.50 -2.80
C ILE A 84 -0.39 5.93 -2.54
N ILE A 85 -1.68 6.20 -2.68
CA ILE A 85 -2.29 7.49 -2.40
C ILE A 85 -3.20 7.38 -1.18
N PHE A 86 -2.84 8.11 -0.13
CA PHE A 86 -3.65 8.31 1.06
C PHE A 86 -4.45 9.59 0.95
N ARG A 87 -5.77 9.45 0.93
CA ARG A 87 -6.74 10.54 1.04
C ARG A 87 -7.38 10.48 2.41
N ALA A 88 -7.40 11.61 3.09
CA ALA A 88 -8.03 11.73 4.39
C ALA A 88 -9.36 12.46 4.25
N TYR A 89 -10.36 12.03 5.01
CA TYR A 89 -11.71 12.60 5.00
C TYR A 89 -12.02 13.21 6.38
N ASP A 90 -12.78 14.30 6.40
CA ASP A 90 -13.28 14.88 7.64
C ASP A 90 -14.55 14.16 8.14
N GLN A 91 -15.07 14.56 9.31
CA GLN A 91 -16.27 13.97 9.90
C GLN A 91 -17.54 14.16 9.05
N LYS A 92 -17.53 15.07 8.07
CA LYS A 92 -18.61 15.30 7.11
C LYS A 92 -18.34 14.59 5.78
N ASN A 93 -17.39 13.64 5.76
CA ASN A 93 -16.95 12.89 4.60
C ASN A 93 -16.42 13.77 3.46
N ARG A 94 -15.84 14.94 3.77
CA ARG A 94 -15.20 15.81 2.78
C ARG A 94 -13.71 15.50 2.72
N GLU A 95 -13.20 15.32 1.50
CA GLU A 95 -11.77 15.07 1.28
C GLU A 95 -10.95 16.28 1.74
N LYS A 96 -9.88 16.02 2.49
CA LYS A 96 -8.92 17.04 2.90
C LYS A 96 -8.06 17.45 1.69
N PRO A 97 -7.62 18.71 1.62
CA PRO A 97 -6.94 19.24 0.42
C PRO A 97 -5.60 18.54 0.11
N ASN A 98 -4.95 17.97 1.12
CA ASN A 98 -3.64 17.33 0.95
C ASN A 98 -3.79 15.80 1.02
N ALA A 99 -3.32 15.14 -0.04
CA ALA A 99 -3.09 13.70 -0.04
C ALA A 99 -1.61 13.39 0.22
N ALA A 100 -1.31 12.24 0.81
CA ALA A 100 0.05 11.72 0.87
C ALA A 100 0.25 10.70 -0.27
N CYS A 101 1.38 10.80 -0.97
CA CYS A 101 1.76 9.90 -2.04
C CYS A 101 3.07 9.20 -1.67
N ILE A 102 3.08 7.87 -1.76
CA ILE A 102 4.25 7.04 -1.53
C ILE A 102 4.52 6.26 -2.82
N GLU A 103 5.76 6.33 -3.29
CA GLU A 103 6.21 5.53 -4.43
C GLU A 103 7.31 4.57 -3.98
N MET A 104 7.13 3.28 -4.25
CA MET A 104 8.09 2.23 -3.91
C MET A 104 8.52 1.52 -5.21
N PRO A 105 9.67 1.91 -5.80
CA PRO A 105 10.21 1.23 -6.97
C PRO A 105 10.82 -0.13 -6.58
N GLY A 106 10.75 -1.10 -7.48
CA GLY A 106 11.35 -2.43 -7.30
C GLY A 106 11.34 -3.24 -8.60
N ASP A 107 12.11 -4.32 -8.64
CA ASP A 107 12.16 -5.24 -9.77
C ASP A 107 11.45 -6.55 -9.39
N ILE A 108 10.54 -7.01 -10.24
CA ILE A 108 9.91 -8.32 -10.14
C ILE A 108 10.73 -9.27 -10.99
N ILE A 109 11.25 -10.33 -10.35
CA ILE A 109 12.00 -11.40 -11.00
C ILE A 109 11.22 -12.69 -10.87
N LYS A 110 11.34 -13.59 -11.86
CA LYS A 110 10.82 -14.94 -11.74
C LYS A 110 11.65 -15.71 -10.71
N VAL A 111 10.94 -16.38 -9.79
CA VAL A 111 11.51 -17.34 -8.84
C VAL A 111 11.47 -18.74 -9.43
#